data_AF-A0AAU7AXD3-F1
#
_entry.id   AF-A0AAU7AXD3-F1
#
_cell.length_a   1.000
_cell.length_b   1.000
_cell.length_c   1.000
_cell.angle_alpha   90.00
_cell.angle_beta   90.00
_cell.angle_gamma   90.00
#
_symmetry.space_group_name_H-M   'P 1'
#
loop_
_entity.id
_entity.type
_entity.pdbx_description
1 polymer ?
#
loop_
_entity_poly.entity_id
_entity_poly.type
_entity_poly.pdbx_seq_one_letter_code
_entity_poly.pdbx_strand_id
1 'polypeptide(L)'
;MTRRDDALTDTELDAALAASSPLAPGRAAELPLDAAQSALLDELLSQAPAPAHAPRRLRHRTRGDHDSVPRGHARRFVPRVAGAAAVVTVVMMVFLSLGDGPGGGRDGGSVWAAEQLRFAEASPLVLLGADGWRVEYADEQSKEEGELHFRLGPTPPPGSNDFTEGVTPEPVPADTTAAQLNWRGGSYEMWTRDRYKSAVASSTAPVLGTTAKVYQYDGGTRGHRDITAIFRYDDRILEFRAGAAGMSAFKALLATLTAADTDTWLSAMPDSVVKAADRDGAVDQMLAGIPLPRGFTAADIPDEQLTKDRYQLGAHVTGAVACRWLKQWNDARQAGDVRTRDAAIAAMATAKDWPILREMTKEGDYPEAIVEYAAAMRSGTYHGRPLIGDVGEGLGCAERGVELPQGSSGSAG
;
A
#
# COMPACT_ATOMS: atom_id res chain seq x y z
N MET A 1 -14.07 -48.83 26.01
CA MET A 1 -13.48 -47.66 26.69
C MET A 1 -13.50 -46.50 25.74
N THR A 2 -14.59 -45.74 25.74
CA THR A 2 -14.76 -44.51 24.96
C THR A 2 -14.04 -43.37 25.69
N ARG A 3 -12.98 -42.84 25.07
CA ARG A 3 -12.27 -41.66 25.55
C ARG A 3 -13.12 -40.45 25.13
N ARG A 4 -13.68 -39.72 26.11
CA ARG A 4 -14.30 -38.41 25.89
C ARG A 4 -13.15 -37.42 25.72
N ASP A 5 -13.09 -36.79 24.55
CA ASP A 5 -12.28 -35.60 24.33
C ASP A 5 -13.08 -34.42 24.88
N ASP A 6 -12.92 -34.14 26.17
CA ASP A 6 -13.47 -32.93 26.79
C ASP A 6 -12.57 -31.76 26.35
N ALA A 7 -13.05 -30.97 25.40
CA ALA A 7 -12.40 -29.72 25.00
C ALA A 7 -12.40 -28.75 26.20
N LEU A 8 -11.23 -28.17 26.49
CA LEU A 8 -11.09 -27.10 27.48
C LEU A 8 -12.04 -25.96 27.11
N THR A 9 -12.84 -25.54 28.08
CA THR A 9 -13.67 -24.34 27.95
C THR A 9 -12.80 -23.09 27.96
N ASP A 10 -13.29 -21.98 27.38
CA ASP A 10 -12.56 -20.70 27.37
C ASP A 10 -12.15 -20.26 28.78
N THR A 11 -13.01 -20.51 29.78
CA THR A 11 -12.72 -20.24 31.19
C THR A 11 -11.53 -21.04 31.73
N GLU A 12 -11.38 -22.30 31.32
CA GLU A 12 -10.27 -23.16 31.74
C GLU A 12 -8.98 -22.79 31.02
N LEU A 13 -9.08 -22.35 29.76
CA LEU A 13 -7.94 -21.81 29.00
C LEU A 13 -7.44 -20.50 29.62
N ASP A 14 -8.33 -19.58 29.96
CA ASP A 14 -8.00 -18.32 30.62
C ASP A 14 -7.38 -18.55 32.00
N ALA A 15 -7.89 -19.53 32.76
CA ALA A 15 -7.30 -19.92 34.03
C ALA A 15 -5.89 -20.52 33.88
N ALA A 16 -5.67 -21.35 32.85
CA ALA A 16 -4.36 -21.92 32.55
C ALA A 16 -3.35 -20.84 32.11
N LEU A 17 -3.78 -19.89 31.28
CA LEU A 17 -2.98 -18.75 30.85
C LEU A 17 -2.62 -17.85 32.04
N ALA A 18 -3.59 -17.50 32.87
CA ALA A 18 -3.36 -16.69 34.07
C ALA A 18 -2.39 -17.37 35.06
N ALA A 19 -2.47 -18.70 35.22
CA ALA A 19 -1.56 -19.47 36.08
C ALA A 19 -0.14 -19.57 35.51
N SER A 20 0.03 -19.48 34.19
CA SER A 20 1.33 -19.52 33.51
C SER A 20 2.05 -18.17 33.47
N SER A 21 1.35 -17.06 33.78
CA SER A 21 1.95 -15.73 33.83
C SER A 21 2.90 -15.62 35.03
N PRO A 22 4.21 -15.37 34.85
CA PRO A 22 5.15 -15.15 35.96
C PRO A 22 4.88 -13.82 36.69
N LEU A 23 3.95 -13.00 36.18
CA LEU A 23 3.53 -11.73 36.76
C LEU A 23 2.10 -11.86 37.30
N ALA A 24 1.95 -11.65 38.61
CA ALA A 24 0.64 -11.63 39.25
C ALA A 24 -0.23 -10.46 38.71
N PRO A 25 -1.54 -10.66 38.51
CA PRO A 25 -2.48 -9.58 38.15
C PRO A 25 -2.42 -8.50 39.22
N GLY A 26 -1.88 -7.33 38.89
CA GLY A 26 -1.63 -6.22 39.82
C GLY A 26 -0.17 -5.78 39.87
N ARG A 27 0.78 -6.73 39.79
CA ARG A 27 2.21 -6.38 39.80
C ARG A 27 2.67 -5.68 38.52
N ALA A 28 2.00 -5.96 37.39
CA ALA A 28 2.25 -5.30 36.12
C ALA A 28 1.93 -3.79 36.16
N ALA A 29 0.93 -3.38 36.95
CA ALA A 29 0.58 -1.97 37.12
C ALA A 29 1.56 -1.21 38.04
N GLU A 30 2.33 -1.94 38.85
CA GLU A 30 3.34 -1.39 39.76
C GLU A 30 4.75 -1.34 39.14
N LEU A 31 4.93 -1.89 37.94
CA LEU A 31 6.22 -1.81 37.25
C LEU A 31 6.49 -0.35 36.86
N PRO A 32 7.64 0.24 37.23
CA PRO A 32 7.98 1.61 36.90
C PRO A 32 8.46 1.70 35.44
N LEU A 33 7.55 1.44 34.49
CA LEU A 33 7.83 1.33 33.07
C LEU A 33 8.45 2.62 32.51
N ASP A 34 8.01 3.78 32.99
CA ASP A 34 8.55 5.08 32.58
C ASP A 34 10.03 5.25 32.97
N ALA A 35 10.43 4.75 34.14
CA ALA A 35 11.82 4.80 34.60
C ALA A 35 12.70 3.79 33.84
N ALA A 36 12.19 2.58 33.59
CA ALA A 36 12.90 1.57 32.81
C ALA A 36 13.08 2.01 31.35
N GLN A 37 12.06 2.62 30.74
CA GLN A 37 12.12 3.17 29.40
C GLN A 37 13.13 4.32 29.31
N SER A 38 13.13 5.23 30.28
CA SER A 38 14.09 6.34 30.33
C SER A 38 15.53 5.85 30.47
N ALA A 39 15.77 4.83 31.33
CA ALA A 39 17.09 4.23 31.49
C ALA A 39 17.58 3.54 30.21
N LEU A 40 16.69 2.84 29.49
CA LEU A 40 17.02 2.18 28.22
C LEU A 40 17.35 3.20 27.12
N LEU A 41 16.61 4.31 27.05
CA LEU A 41 16.89 5.39 26.11
C LEU A 41 18.21 6.09 26.42
N ASP A 42 18.51 6.36 27.69
CA ASP A 42 19.81 6.90 28.10
C ASP A 42 20.94 5.93 27.77
N GLU A 43 20.76 4.61 27.93
CA GLU A 43 21.75 3.60 27.55
C GLU A 43 21.98 3.56 26.03
N LEU A 44 20.91 3.60 25.23
CA LEU A 44 21.01 3.68 23.77
C LEU A 44 21.70 4.96 23.28
N LEU A 45 21.41 6.10 23.90
CA LEU A 45 21.98 7.39 23.53
C LEU A 45 23.42 7.57 24.04
N SER A 46 23.80 6.88 25.13
CA SER A 46 25.16 6.91 25.69
C SER A 46 26.10 5.88 25.06
N GLN A 47 25.59 4.91 24.31
CA GLN A 47 26.40 4.08 23.44
C GLN A 47 26.98 4.94 22.30
N ALA A 48 28.23 5.35 22.48
CA ALA A 48 29.00 5.98 21.42
C ALA A 48 29.02 5.05 20.20
N PRO A 49 28.78 5.58 18.98
CA PRO A 49 28.83 4.76 17.78
C PRO A 49 30.19 4.05 17.71
N ALA A 50 30.15 2.73 17.53
CA ALA A 50 31.34 1.93 17.35
C ALA A 50 32.22 2.59 16.27
N PRO A 51 33.55 2.71 16.48
CA PRO A 51 34.42 3.37 15.52
C PRO A 51 34.25 2.71 14.16
N ALA A 52 33.79 3.51 13.19
CA ALA A 52 33.58 3.08 11.82
C ALA A 52 34.83 2.34 11.33
N HIS A 53 34.66 1.07 10.93
CA HIS A 53 35.75 0.30 10.35
C HIS A 53 36.36 1.09 9.19
N ALA A 54 37.64 1.43 9.33
CA ALA A 54 38.37 2.22 8.35
C ALA A 54 38.20 1.57 6.97
N PRO A 55 37.84 2.35 5.92
CA PRO A 55 37.68 1.81 4.58
C PRO A 55 38.99 1.17 4.13
N ARG A 56 38.90 -0.12 3.82
CA ARG A 56 39.99 -0.94 3.28
C ARG A 56 40.42 -0.29 1.96
N ARG A 57 41.59 0.35 1.95
CA ARG A 57 42.16 1.04 0.78
C ARG A 57 42.26 0.07 -0.40
N LEU A 58 41.31 0.16 -1.32
CA LEU A 58 41.42 -0.42 -2.66
C LEU A 58 42.57 0.30 -3.39
N ARG A 59 43.68 -0.42 -3.58
CA ARG A 59 44.78 0.00 -4.45
C ARG A 59 44.25 0.12 -5.89
N HIS A 60 43.89 1.32 -6.30
CA HIS A 60 43.70 1.64 -7.70
C HIS A 60 45.03 1.53 -8.43
N ARG A 61 45.10 0.54 -9.32
CA ARG A 61 46.19 0.34 -10.27
C ARG A 61 46.08 1.43 -11.33
N THR A 62 47.16 2.18 -11.51
CA THR A 62 47.33 3.27 -12.45
C THR A 62 47.05 2.81 -13.89
N ARG A 63 46.14 3.53 -14.55
CA ARG A 63 45.87 3.45 -15.99
C ARG A 63 46.68 4.56 -16.66
N GLY A 64 47.49 4.18 -17.64
CA GLY A 64 48.33 5.08 -18.41
C GLY A 64 47.54 5.95 -19.38
N ASP A 65 48.19 7.07 -19.70
CA ASP A 65 48.06 7.95 -20.85
C ASP A 65 47.20 7.44 -22.01
N HIS A 66 46.32 8.31 -22.48
CA HIS A 66 46.33 8.78 -23.87
C HIS A 66 45.47 10.05 -24.02
N ASP A 67 46.15 11.13 -24.41
CA ASP A 67 45.79 12.10 -25.45
C ASP A 67 44.50 12.96 -25.34
N SER A 68 44.77 14.18 -24.89
CA SER A 68 44.26 15.49 -25.35
C SER A 68 43.44 15.58 -26.65
N VAL A 69 42.27 16.26 -26.58
CA VAL A 69 41.77 17.23 -27.58
C VAL A 69 40.92 18.34 -26.90
N PRO A 70 40.94 19.62 -27.36
CA PRO A 70 40.39 20.77 -26.64
C PRO A 70 39.09 21.42 -27.22
N ARG A 71 38.38 22.15 -26.34
CA ARG A 71 37.59 23.41 -26.49
C ARG A 71 36.51 23.60 -27.60
N GLY A 72 35.36 24.16 -27.18
CA GLY A 72 34.46 25.03 -27.96
C GLY A 72 33.06 25.18 -27.34
N HIS A 73 32.76 26.21 -26.53
CA HIS A 73 32.10 27.49 -26.85
C HIS A 73 30.64 27.48 -27.37
N ALA A 74 29.77 28.14 -26.58
CA ALA A 74 28.62 29.01 -26.99
C ALA A 74 27.38 28.30 -27.59
N ARG A 75 26.12 28.73 -27.45
CA ARG A 75 25.49 30.00 -27.02
C ARG A 75 23.97 29.74 -26.81
N ARG A 76 23.35 30.61 -26.01
CA ARG A 76 21.89 30.79 -25.77
C ARG A 76 21.07 30.90 -27.06
N PHE A 77 19.80 30.46 -27.05
CA PHE A 77 18.66 31.19 -27.66
C PHE A 77 17.29 30.71 -27.10
N VAL A 78 16.48 31.68 -26.67
CA VAL A 78 15.02 31.71 -26.40
C VAL A 78 14.60 33.01 -27.14
N PRO A 79 13.46 33.15 -27.88
CA PRO A 79 12.12 33.15 -27.25
C PRO A 79 10.85 32.88 -28.10
N ARG A 80 9.76 32.63 -27.35
CA ARG A 80 8.34 33.08 -27.47
C ARG A 80 7.60 33.01 -28.82
N VAL A 81 6.42 32.38 -28.75
CA VAL A 81 5.22 32.80 -29.51
C VAL A 81 4.04 32.94 -28.54
N ALA A 82 3.23 33.97 -28.78
CA ALA A 82 2.13 34.45 -27.98
C ALA A 82 0.76 33.94 -28.48
N GLY A 83 -0.19 33.87 -27.54
CA GLY A 83 -1.56 34.35 -27.72
C GLY A 83 -2.58 33.43 -28.40
N ALA A 84 -3.59 33.01 -27.64
CA ALA A 84 -5.00 33.15 -28.01
C ALA A 84 -5.90 32.87 -26.79
N ALA A 85 -6.84 33.77 -26.53
CA ALA A 85 -7.96 33.59 -25.64
C ALA A 85 -9.09 32.83 -26.37
N ALA A 86 -9.76 31.89 -25.69
CA ALA A 86 -11.06 31.38 -26.12
C ALA A 86 -11.86 30.82 -24.93
N VAL A 87 -12.93 31.54 -24.62
CA VAL A 87 -14.28 31.09 -24.19
C VAL A 87 -14.40 29.73 -23.51
N VAL A 88 -14.70 29.77 -22.20
CA VAL A 88 -15.23 28.65 -21.42
C VAL A 88 -16.62 28.29 -21.97
N THR A 89 -16.72 27.11 -22.57
CA THR A 89 -18.00 26.44 -22.81
C THR A 89 -18.01 25.18 -21.96
N VAL A 90 -18.77 25.18 -20.86
CA VAL A 90 -19.04 23.97 -20.09
C VAL A 90 -20.02 23.13 -20.90
N VAL A 91 -19.50 22.12 -21.60
CA VAL A 91 -20.32 21.03 -22.13
C VAL A 91 -20.07 19.84 -21.22
N MET A 92 -21.01 19.59 -20.29
CA MET A 92 -21.14 18.27 -19.67
C MET A 92 -21.56 17.30 -20.78
N MET A 93 -20.60 16.56 -21.34
CA MET A 93 -20.91 15.34 -22.08
C MET A 93 -21.18 14.25 -21.06
N VAL A 94 -22.45 14.03 -20.79
CA VAL A 94 -22.94 12.78 -20.22
C VAL A 94 -22.74 11.71 -21.29
N PHE A 95 -21.79 10.80 -21.09
CA PHE A 95 -21.73 9.56 -21.87
C PHE A 95 -22.88 8.66 -21.42
N LEU A 96 -24.04 8.86 -22.08
CA LEU A 96 -25.10 7.87 -22.13
C LEU A 96 -24.66 6.78 -23.14
N SER A 97 -24.22 5.64 -22.63
CA SER A 97 -24.23 4.40 -23.40
C SER A 97 -25.70 4.04 -23.66
N LEU A 98 -26.15 4.36 -24.87
CA LEU A 98 -27.46 4.06 -25.43
C LEU A 98 -27.66 2.55 -25.59
N GLY A 99 -28.50 1.98 -24.74
CA GLY A 99 -29.41 0.89 -25.12
C GLY A 99 -30.80 1.49 -25.31
N ASP A 100 -31.21 1.71 -26.56
CA ASP A 100 -32.51 2.30 -26.89
C ASP A 100 -33.65 1.29 -26.65
N GLY A 101 -34.46 1.57 -25.63
CA GLY A 101 -35.80 0.98 -25.45
C GLY A 101 -36.76 2.06 -24.95
N PRO A 102 -37.78 2.46 -25.72
CA PRO A 102 -38.68 3.52 -25.32
C PRO A 102 -39.85 2.93 -24.53
N GLY A 103 -39.92 3.25 -23.23
CA GLY A 103 -41.19 3.14 -22.51
C GLY A 103 -41.07 2.83 -21.02
N GLY A 104 -41.26 3.86 -20.21
CA GLY A 104 -41.72 3.70 -18.83
C GLY A 104 -40.81 4.34 -17.81
N GLY A 105 -41.15 5.57 -17.42
CA GLY A 105 -40.57 6.23 -16.25
C GLY A 105 -40.65 5.33 -15.03
N ARG A 106 -39.49 5.08 -14.45
CA ARG A 106 -39.31 4.62 -13.09
C ARG A 106 -38.17 5.44 -12.53
N ASP A 107 -38.37 5.97 -11.34
CA ASP A 107 -37.30 6.45 -10.47
C ASP A 107 -36.24 5.36 -10.43
N GLY A 108 -35.19 5.55 -11.24
CA GLY A 108 -34.10 4.62 -11.42
C GLY A 108 -33.17 4.72 -10.24
N GLY A 109 -33.65 4.34 -9.06
CA GLY A 109 -32.76 3.88 -8.01
C GLY A 109 -32.02 2.70 -8.63
N SER A 110 -30.75 2.91 -8.93
CA SER A 110 -29.79 1.85 -9.26
C SER A 110 -30.00 0.76 -8.22
N VAL A 111 -30.61 -0.35 -8.61
CA VAL A 111 -30.72 -1.54 -7.77
C VAL A 111 -29.33 -2.14 -7.79
N TRP A 112 -28.47 -1.53 -7.00
CA TRP A 112 -27.14 -2.02 -6.79
C TRP A 112 -27.25 -3.42 -6.18
N ALA A 113 -26.53 -4.37 -6.76
CA ALA A 113 -26.47 -5.74 -6.27
C ALA A 113 -25.96 -5.72 -4.83
N ALA A 114 -26.30 -6.75 -4.02
CA ALA A 114 -25.87 -6.89 -2.63
C ALA A 114 -24.33 -6.78 -2.42
N GLU A 115 -23.57 -6.87 -3.50
CA GLU A 115 -22.13 -6.67 -3.56
C GLU A 115 -21.70 -5.21 -3.44
N GLN A 116 -22.41 -4.27 -4.08
CA GLN A 116 -22.17 -2.83 -3.93
C GLN A 116 -22.54 -2.31 -2.54
N LEU A 117 -23.53 -2.93 -1.89
CA LEU A 117 -23.86 -2.62 -0.50
C LEU A 117 -22.73 -3.08 0.45
N ARG A 118 -22.15 -4.27 0.22
CA ARG A 118 -21.00 -4.76 0.98
C ARG A 118 -19.76 -3.90 0.78
N PHE A 119 -19.56 -3.39 -0.43
CA PHE A 119 -18.54 -2.38 -0.72
C PHE A 119 -18.73 -1.11 0.13
N ALA A 120 -19.96 -0.57 0.18
CA ALA A 120 -20.27 0.62 0.97
C ALA A 120 -20.01 0.45 2.48
N GLU A 121 -19.99 -0.78 2.98
CA GLU A 121 -19.65 -1.11 4.37
C GLU A 121 -18.13 -1.21 4.63
N ALA A 122 -17.29 -1.33 3.60
CA ALA A 122 -15.84 -1.44 3.76
C ALA A 122 -15.17 -0.06 3.82
N SER A 123 -15.55 0.84 2.92
CA SER A 123 -14.97 2.19 2.81
C SER A 123 -15.60 3.20 3.77
N PRO A 124 -14.88 4.24 4.19
CA PRO A 124 -15.47 5.34 4.97
C PRO A 124 -16.41 6.25 4.14
N LEU A 125 -16.49 6.08 2.81
CA LEU A 125 -17.30 6.93 1.90
C LEU A 125 -17.08 8.43 2.12
N VAL A 126 -15.83 8.85 2.30
CA VAL A 126 -15.45 10.26 2.47
C VAL A 126 -14.67 10.72 1.24
N LEU A 127 -15.02 11.91 0.73
CA LEU A 127 -14.33 12.58 -0.36
C LEU A 127 -13.88 13.98 0.03
N LEU A 128 -12.81 14.45 -0.60
CA LEU A 128 -12.34 15.83 -0.51
C LEU A 128 -13.10 16.71 -1.52
N GLY A 129 -14.06 17.49 -1.04
CA GLY A 129 -14.96 18.31 -1.86
C GLY A 129 -14.42 19.69 -2.27
N ALA A 130 -13.12 19.94 -2.09
CA ALA A 130 -12.52 21.20 -2.53
C ALA A 130 -12.40 21.27 -4.06
N ASP A 131 -12.69 22.43 -4.64
CA ASP A 131 -12.66 22.64 -6.09
C ASP A 131 -11.30 22.23 -6.70
N GLY A 132 -11.36 21.41 -7.75
CA GLY A 132 -10.19 20.93 -8.50
C GLY A 132 -9.44 19.76 -7.85
N TRP A 133 -9.87 19.29 -6.68
CA TRP A 133 -9.37 18.04 -6.10
C TRP A 133 -10.12 16.84 -6.69
N ARG A 134 -9.40 15.74 -6.86
CA ARG A 134 -9.94 14.45 -7.32
C ARG A 134 -9.22 13.31 -6.60
N VAL A 135 -9.84 12.14 -6.56
CA VAL A 135 -9.15 10.91 -6.17
C VAL A 135 -8.19 10.52 -7.29
N GLU A 136 -6.95 10.21 -6.95
CA GLU A 136 -5.96 9.66 -7.89
C GLU A 136 -5.56 8.22 -7.58
N TYR A 137 -5.84 7.75 -6.36
CA TYR A 137 -5.52 6.41 -5.91
C TYR A 137 -6.47 6.00 -4.78
N ALA A 138 -6.84 4.73 -4.76
CA ALA A 138 -7.61 4.11 -3.69
C ALA A 138 -7.16 2.67 -3.50
N ASP A 139 -6.79 2.30 -2.28
CA ASP A 139 -6.49 0.91 -1.94
C ASP A 139 -7.00 0.60 -0.54
N GLU A 140 -7.83 -0.43 -0.46
CA GLU A 140 -8.34 -0.94 0.80
C GLU A 140 -7.65 -2.26 1.12
N GLN A 141 -7.04 -2.34 2.30
CA GLN A 141 -6.42 -3.58 2.78
C GLN A 141 -7.35 -4.37 3.70
N SER A 142 -8.23 -3.68 4.43
CA SER A 142 -9.32 -4.29 5.21
C SER A 142 -10.44 -3.27 5.47
N LYS A 143 -11.48 -3.68 6.22
CA LYS A 143 -12.52 -2.75 6.70
C LYS A 143 -11.95 -1.69 7.66
N GLU A 144 -10.85 -2.02 8.33
CA GLU A 144 -10.17 -1.20 9.32
C GLU A 144 -8.99 -0.44 8.73
N GLU A 145 -8.46 -0.85 7.58
CA GLU A 145 -7.24 -0.28 6.99
C GLU A 145 -7.37 -0.03 5.49
N GLY A 146 -6.96 1.18 5.08
CA GLY A 146 -6.97 1.60 3.68
C GLY A 146 -6.65 3.07 3.52
N GLU A 147 -6.55 3.48 2.26
CA GLU A 147 -6.13 4.83 1.90
C GLU A 147 -6.77 5.33 0.60
N LEU A 148 -6.97 6.65 0.56
CA LEU A 148 -7.34 7.44 -0.60
C LEU A 148 -6.32 8.55 -0.76
N HIS A 149 -5.80 8.73 -1.97
CA HIS A 149 -4.94 9.87 -2.29
C HIS A 149 -5.70 10.82 -3.20
N PHE A 150 -5.53 12.11 -2.94
CA PHE A 150 -6.16 13.18 -3.66
C PHE A 150 -5.11 14.06 -4.31
N ARG A 151 -5.43 14.55 -5.50
CA ARG A 151 -4.58 15.49 -6.25
C ARG A 151 -5.39 16.70 -6.70
N LEU A 152 -4.85 17.88 -6.46
CA LEU A 152 -5.31 19.13 -7.04
C LEU A 152 -4.81 19.24 -8.48
N GLY A 153 -5.71 19.48 -9.43
CA GLY A 153 -5.35 19.75 -10.81
C GLY A 153 -6.20 18.98 -11.82
N PRO A 154 -5.87 19.08 -13.12
CA PRO A 154 -6.63 18.39 -14.16
C PRO A 154 -6.49 16.87 -14.01
N THR A 155 -7.53 16.16 -14.42
CA THR A 155 -7.46 14.70 -14.57
C THR A 155 -6.38 14.36 -15.61
N PRO A 156 -5.43 13.46 -15.28
CA PRO A 156 -4.45 13.01 -16.25
C PRO A 156 -5.16 12.34 -17.43
N PRO A 157 -4.58 12.38 -18.65
CA PRO A 157 -5.07 11.57 -19.75
C PRO A 157 -5.23 10.09 -19.34
N PRO A 158 -6.27 9.38 -19.81
CA PRO A 158 -6.42 7.96 -19.54
C PRO A 158 -5.13 7.19 -19.88
N GLY A 159 -4.64 6.37 -18.94
CA GLY A 159 -3.43 5.58 -19.10
C GLY A 159 -2.11 6.31 -18.86
N SER A 160 -2.12 7.60 -18.50
CA SER A 160 -0.93 8.25 -17.94
C SER A 160 -0.90 8.07 -16.42
N ASN A 161 -0.59 6.84 -16.00
CA ASN A 161 -0.37 6.51 -14.60
C ASN A 161 1.08 6.89 -14.26
N ASP A 162 1.46 8.15 -14.48
CA ASP A 162 2.73 8.69 -14.00
C ASP A 162 2.60 8.90 -12.49
N PHE A 163 2.36 7.81 -11.77
CA PHE A 163 2.71 7.71 -10.36
C PHE A 163 4.22 7.84 -10.37
N THR A 164 4.71 9.06 -10.17
CA THR A 164 6.15 9.30 -10.11
C THR A 164 6.74 8.35 -9.08
N GLU A 165 7.46 7.34 -9.58
CA GLU A 165 8.39 6.52 -8.82
C GLU A 165 9.14 7.44 -7.86
N GLY A 166 9.02 7.17 -6.57
CA GLY A 166 9.70 7.93 -5.53
C GLY A 166 8.82 8.62 -4.51
N VAL A 167 7.49 8.48 -4.54
CA VAL A 167 6.73 8.61 -3.29
C VAL A 167 6.92 7.30 -2.52
N THR A 168 8.13 7.13 -1.98
CA THR A 168 8.28 6.44 -0.69
C THR A 168 7.19 6.97 0.26
N PRO A 169 6.88 6.29 1.37
CA PRO A 169 6.13 6.91 2.48
C PRO A 169 6.92 8.07 3.14
N GLU A 170 7.74 8.79 2.36
CA GLU A 170 8.17 10.15 2.61
C GLU A 170 6.95 11.01 2.99
N PRO A 171 7.15 12.01 3.86
CA PRO A 171 6.09 12.94 4.20
C PRO A 171 5.47 13.47 2.92
N VAL A 172 4.13 13.51 2.85
CA VAL A 172 3.36 14.11 1.73
C VAL A 172 4.17 15.32 1.26
N PRO A 173 4.71 15.30 0.02
CA PRO A 173 5.54 16.39 -0.45
C PRO A 173 4.78 17.66 -0.15
N ALA A 174 5.39 18.63 0.53
CA ALA A 174 4.64 19.82 0.91
C ALA A 174 4.39 20.72 -0.32
N ASP A 175 4.18 20.15 -1.50
CA ASP A 175 3.33 20.77 -2.49
C ASP A 175 1.89 20.79 -1.94
N THR A 176 1.14 21.85 -2.24
CA THR A 176 -0.26 21.98 -1.81
C THR A 176 -1.21 21.22 -2.72
N THR A 177 -0.68 20.31 -3.54
CA THR A 177 -1.46 19.62 -4.55
C THR A 177 -1.77 18.18 -4.16
N ALA A 178 -1.15 17.63 -3.13
CA ALA A 178 -1.43 16.29 -2.63
C ALA A 178 -2.11 16.30 -1.25
N ALA A 179 -3.02 15.35 -1.05
CA ALA A 179 -3.60 15.03 0.25
C ALA A 179 -3.89 13.53 0.32
N GLN A 180 -3.91 12.99 1.53
CA GLN A 180 -4.18 11.59 1.79
C GLN A 180 -5.24 11.47 2.88
N LEU A 181 -6.16 10.51 2.72
CA LEU A 181 -7.07 10.08 3.76
C LEU A 181 -6.81 8.60 4.00
N ASN A 182 -6.41 8.24 5.21
CA ASN A 182 -6.22 6.85 5.62
C ASN A 182 -7.29 6.49 6.65
N TRP A 183 -7.77 5.25 6.66
CA TRP A 183 -8.40 4.66 7.82
C TRP A 183 -7.46 3.61 8.40
N ARG A 184 -7.41 3.54 9.73
CA ARG A 184 -6.45 2.69 10.43
C ARG A 184 -7.11 1.88 11.53
N GLY A 185 -6.63 0.64 11.69
CA GLY A 185 -6.90 -0.19 12.85
C GLY A 185 -6.24 0.35 14.12
N GLY A 186 -6.49 -0.32 15.24
CA GLY A 186 -5.92 0.04 16.55
C GLY A 186 -6.73 1.09 17.32
N SER A 187 -6.12 1.69 18.34
CA SER A 187 -6.81 2.66 19.21
C SER A 187 -6.53 4.11 18.82
N TYR A 188 -7.55 4.95 18.99
CA TYR A 188 -7.46 6.39 18.72
C TYR A 188 -6.38 7.06 19.60
N GLU A 189 -6.25 6.61 20.84
CA GLU A 189 -5.27 7.11 21.80
C GLU A 189 -3.84 6.74 21.39
N MET A 190 -3.64 5.56 20.79
CA MET A 190 -2.35 5.17 20.22
C MET A 190 -1.93 6.13 19.11
N TRP A 191 -2.77 6.31 18.09
CA TRP A 191 -2.46 7.19 16.95
C TRP A 191 -2.29 8.66 17.36
N THR A 192 -3.17 9.17 18.22
CA THR A 192 -3.06 10.57 18.65
C THR A 192 -1.83 10.83 19.53
N ARG A 193 -1.40 9.87 20.35
CA ARG A 193 -0.16 9.95 21.11
C ARG A 193 1.07 9.86 20.21
N ASP A 194 1.05 8.96 19.23
CA ASP A 194 2.11 8.83 18.23
C ASP A 194 2.34 10.16 17.49
N ARG A 195 1.28 10.75 16.93
CA ARG A 195 1.40 12.03 16.20
C ARG A 195 1.76 13.20 17.08
N TYR A 196 1.27 13.24 18.32
CA TYR A 196 1.65 14.27 19.28
C TYR A 196 3.14 14.27 19.59
N LYS A 197 3.78 13.10 19.74
CA LYS A 197 5.22 13.00 20.04
C LYS A 197 6.12 13.63 18.97
N SER A 198 5.68 13.59 17.71
CA SER A 198 6.44 14.10 16.56
C SER A 198 6.06 15.54 16.18
N ALA A 199 5.00 16.10 16.76
CA ALA A 199 4.44 17.39 16.36
C ALA A 199 5.19 18.58 17.00
N VAL A 200 5.43 19.63 16.22
CA VAL A 200 5.93 20.93 16.72
C VAL A 200 4.80 21.86 17.14
N ALA A 201 3.59 21.63 16.64
CA ALA A 201 2.38 22.34 17.05
C ALA A 201 1.17 21.42 16.96
N SER A 202 0.19 21.64 17.84
CA SER A 202 -1.08 20.92 17.80
C SER A 202 -2.27 21.85 17.98
N SER A 203 -3.43 21.44 17.49
CA SER A 203 -4.69 22.17 17.57
C SER A 203 -5.87 21.23 17.38
N THR A 204 -7.07 21.78 17.24
CA THR A 204 -8.28 21.04 16.87
C THR A 204 -9.04 21.74 15.74
N ALA A 205 -9.88 20.99 15.03
CA ALA A 205 -10.75 21.52 13.99
C ALA A 205 -12.03 20.68 13.84
N PRO A 206 -13.18 21.30 13.51
CA PRO A 206 -14.38 20.54 13.17
C PRO A 206 -14.20 19.82 11.83
N VAL A 207 -14.74 18.61 11.70
CA VAL A 207 -14.75 17.81 10.46
C VAL A 207 -15.86 16.76 10.55
N LEU A 208 -16.66 16.57 9.49
CA LEU A 208 -17.69 15.52 9.41
C LEU A 208 -18.54 15.34 10.68
N GLY A 209 -19.01 16.45 11.28
CA GLY A 209 -19.82 16.43 12.50
C GLY A 209 -19.08 16.09 13.80
N THR A 210 -17.75 15.92 13.76
CA THR A 210 -16.88 15.64 14.91
C THR A 210 -15.77 16.69 15.04
N THR A 211 -14.82 16.46 15.96
CA THR A 211 -13.62 17.27 16.15
C THR A 211 -12.36 16.44 15.92
N ALA A 212 -11.52 16.88 14.99
CA ALA A 212 -10.19 16.32 14.78
C ALA A 212 -9.15 16.92 15.72
N LYS A 213 -8.16 16.09 16.10
CA LYS A 213 -6.88 16.56 16.63
C LYS A 213 -5.93 16.80 15.46
N VAL A 214 -5.38 18.00 15.38
CA VAL A 214 -4.53 18.43 14.26
C VAL A 214 -3.10 18.60 14.75
N TYR A 215 -2.15 18.04 14.01
CA TYR A 215 -0.73 17.97 14.33
C TYR A 215 0.08 18.52 13.16
N GLN A 216 0.92 19.51 13.42
CA GLN A 216 1.88 20.03 12.46
C GLN A 216 3.27 19.53 12.85
N TYR A 217 3.99 18.96 11.89
CA TYR A 217 5.35 18.45 12.10
C TYR A 217 6.41 19.49 11.74
N ASP A 218 7.65 19.23 12.18
CA ASP A 218 8.80 19.94 11.64
C ASP A 218 9.09 19.46 10.21
N GLY A 219 9.57 20.35 9.35
CA GLY A 219 9.81 20.06 7.93
C GLY A 219 8.74 20.58 6.97
N GLY A 220 8.70 19.95 5.78
CA GLY A 220 7.99 20.44 4.60
C GLY A 220 8.89 21.24 3.64
N THR A 221 8.28 21.78 2.59
CA THR A 221 8.94 22.61 1.57
C THR A 221 8.84 24.09 1.95
N ARG A 222 9.58 24.95 1.25
CA ARG A 222 9.54 26.39 1.52
C ARG A 222 8.11 26.93 1.31
N GLY A 223 7.50 27.37 2.41
CA GLY A 223 6.17 27.97 2.42
C GLY A 223 5.05 26.99 2.74
N HIS A 224 5.35 25.72 2.97
CA HIS A 224 4.37 24.70 3.29
C HIS A 224 4.81 23.83 4.47
N ARG A 225 3.83 23.23 5.13
CA ARG A 225 3.97 22.39 6.32
C ARG A 225 3.23 21.09 6.07
N ASP A 226 3.82 20.01 6.56
CA ASP A 226 3.16 18.71 6.66
C ASP A 226 2.28 18.71 7.92
N ILE A 227 0.98 18.49 7.71
CA ILE A 227 -0.03 18.58 8.75
C ILE A 227 -0.96 17.37 8.64
N THR A 228 -1.27 16.75 9.79
CA THR A 228 -2.19 15.61 9.91
C THR A 228 -3.35 15.97 10.82
N ALA A 229 -4.55 15.49 10.50
CA ALA A 229 -5.72 15.46 11.38
C ALA A 229 -6.08 14.01 11.71
N ILE A 230 -6.32 13.70 12.98
CA ILE A 230 -6.83 12.40 13.44
C ILE A 230 -8.23 12.59 14.05
N PHE A 231 -9.22 11.85 13.54
CA PHE A 231 -10.61 11.93 13.98
C PHE A 231 -11.32 10.58 13.90
N ARG A 232 -12.43 10.43 14.61
CA ARG A 232 -13.31 9.25 14.51
C ARG A 232 -14.46 9.54 13.56
N TYR A 233 -14.78 8.61 12.68
CA TYR A 233 -15.90 8.71 11.77
C TYR A 233 -16.40 7.30 11.43
N ASP A 234 -17.70 7.05 11.59
CA ASP A 234 -18.34 5.75 11.33
C ASP A 234 -17.57 4.57 11.94
N ASP A 235 -17.36 4.61 13.27
CA ASP A 235 -16.58 3.65 14.07
C ASP A 235 -15.11 3.42 13.64
N ARG A 236 -14.60 4.18 12.68
CA ARG A 236 -13.21 4.12 12.20
C ARG A 236 -12.38 5.28 12.74
N ILE A 237 -11.06 5.08 12.73
CA ILE A 237 -10.09 6.14 12.96
C ILE A 237 -9.60 6.61 11.60
N LEU A 238 -9.92 7.85 11.26
CA LEU A 238 -9.47 8.49 10.04
C LEU A 238 -8.28 9.40 10.31
N GLU A 239 -7.33 9.37 9.38
CA GLU A 239 -6.19 10.24 9.30
C GLU A 239 -6.20 11.00 7.98
N PHE A 240 -6.38 12.30 8.04
CA PHE A 240 -6.22 13.18 6.88
C PHE A 240 -4.87 13.90 6.94
N ARG A 241 -4.03 13.77 5.91
CA ARG A 241 -2.69 14.38 5.85
C ARG A 241 -2.53 15.17 4.57
N ALA A 242 -1.99 16.38 4.65
CA ALA A 242 -1.77 17.23 3.47
C ALA A 242 -0.67 18.26 3.70
N GLY A 243 -0.03 18.69 2.61
CA GLY A 243 0.81 19.88 2.58
C GLY A 243 -0.04 21.16 2.59
N ALA A 244 0.23 22.10 3.50
CA ALA A 244 -0.51 23.35 3.57
C ALA A 244 0.38 24.54 3.94
N ALA A 245 -0.01 25.77 3.55
CA ALA A 245 0.72 26.99 3.91
C ALA A 245 0.85 27.20 5.45
N GLY A 246 -0.02 26.56 6.21
CA GLY A 246 0.01 26.53 7.67
C GLY A 246 -1.29 25.96 8.22
N MET A 247 -1.40 25.93 9.54
CA MET A 247 -2.54 25.36 10.28
C MET A 247 -3.91 25.87 9.78
N SER A 248 -4.06 27.17 9.54
CA SER A 248 -5.35 27.74 9.08
C SER A 248 -5.74 27.25 7.68
N ALA A 249 -4.79 27.19 6.75
CA ALA A 249 -5.04 26.70 5.39
C ALA A 249 -5.38 25.20 5.38
N PHE A 250 -4.68 24.41 6.20
CA PHE A 250 -4.98 23.00 6.37
C PHE A 250 -6.38 22.78 6.93
N LYS A 251 -6.78 23.52 7.97
CA LYS A 251 -8.12 23.42 8.56
C LYS A 251 -9.23 23.80 7.56
N ALA A 252 -8.97 24.78 6.69
CA ALA A 252 -9.90 25.13 5.63
C ALA A 252 -10.07 23.97 4.64
N LEU A 253 -8.97 23.31 4.23
CA LEU A 253 -9.03 22.12 3.36
C LEU A 253 -9.73 20.95 4.06
N LEU A 254 -9.39 20.66 5.31
CA LEU A 254 -10.02 19.60 6.10
C LEU A 254 -11.54 19.78 6.22
N ALA A 255 -12.02 21.02 6.35
CA ALA A 255 -13.44 21.34 6.41
C ALA A 255 -14.20 21.04 5.11
N THR A 256 -13.50 20.77 4.00
CA THR A 256 -14.10 20.36 2.73
C THR A 256 -14.27 18.84 2.58
N LEU A 257 -13.80 18.05 3.56
CA LEU A 257 -14.15 16.63 3.60
C LEU A 257 -15.66 16.47 3.76
N THR A 258 -16.26 15.64 2.91
CA THR A 258 -17.70 15.39 2.87
C THR A 258 -17.97 13.89 2.88
N ALA A 259 -19.04 13.50 3.56
CA ALA A 259 -19.61 12.18 3.39
C ALA A 259 -20.25 12.11 1.99
N ALA A 260 -19.98 11.03 1.27
CA ALA A 260 -20.54 10.75 -0.04
C ALA A 260 -21.49 9.56 0.06
N ASP A 261 -22.49 9.51 -0.83
CA ASP A 261 -23.18 8.25 -1.10
C ASP A 261 -22.31 7.32 -1.95
N THR A 262 -22.72 6.05 -2.03
CA THR A 262 -21.99 5.01 -2.75
C THR A 262 -21.75 5.39 -4.22
N ASP A 263 -22.75 5.95 -4.91
CA ASP A 263 -22.69 6.29 -6.33
C ASP A 263 -21.69 7.40 -6.58
N THR A 264 -21.72 8.45 -5.75
CA THR A 264 -20.81 9.58 -5.80
C THR A 264 -19.38 9.13 -5.52
N TRP A 265 -19.18 8.28 -4.51
CA TRP A 265 -17.86 7.74 -4.18
C TRP A 265 -17.29 6.89 -5.31
N LEU A 266 -18.07 5.93 -5.83
CA LEU A 266 -17.64 5.04 -6.92
C LEU A 266 -17.42 5.78 -8.24
N SER A 267 -18.13 6.88 -8.46
CA SER A 267 -17.95 7.74 -9.64
C SER A 267 -16.73 8.66 -9.53
N ALA A 268 -16.24 8.90 -8.30
CA ALA A 268 -15.03 9.68 -8.07
C ALA A 268 -13.74 8.86 -8.25
N MET A 269 -13.84 7.52 -8.23
CA MET A 269 -12.68 6.65 -8.40
C MET A 269 -12.09 6.75 -9.82
N PRO A 270 -10.75 6.84 -9.95
CA PRO A 270 -10.11 6.85 -11.26
C PRO A 270 -10.18 5.49 -11.95
N ASP A 271 -9.91 5.46 -13.26
CA ASP A 271 -9.91 4.23 -14.06
C ASP A 271 -8.89 3.19 -13.59
N SER A 272 -7.84 3.59 -12.87
CA SER A 272 -6.86 2.67 -12.28
C SER A 272 -7.43 1.88 -11.10
N VAL A 273 -8.55 2.31 -10.52
CA VAL A 273 -9.15 1.65 -9.36
C VAL A 273 -10.12 0.57 -9.83
N VAL A 274 -9.84 -0.66 -9.42
CA VAL A 274 -10.71 -1.82 -9.62
C VAL A 274 -11.71 -1.87 -8.47
N LYS A 275 -12.98 -1.68 -8.81
CA LYS A 275 -14.11 -1.77 -7.88
C LYS A 275 -14.35 -3.23 -7.51
N ALA A 276 -14.87 -3.48 -6.31
CA ALA A 276 -15.19 -4.83 -5.84
C ALA A 276 -16.04 -5.64 -6.86
N ALA A 277 -17.08 -5.01 -7.42
CA ALA A 277 -17.96 -5.64 -8.41
C ALA A 277 -17.28 -5.96 -9.76
N ASP A 278 -16.16 -5.30 -10.09
CA ASP A 278 -15.41 -5.49 -11.33
C ASP A 278 -14.19 -6.42 -11.13
N ARG A 279 -13.95 -6.87 -9.89
CA ARG A 279 -12.74 -7.61 -9.49
C ARG A 279 -12.53 -8.87 -10.32
N ASP A 280 -13.54 -9.72 -10.45
CA ASP A 280 -13.39 -11.02 -11.13
C ASP A 280 -12.97 -10.85 -12.59
N GLY A 281 -13.60 -9.90 -13.30
CA GLY A 281 -13.21 -9.58 -14.68
C GLY A 281 -11.80 -9.01 -14.78
N ALA A 282 -11.37 -8.21 -13.80
CA ALA A 282 -10.01 -7.70 -13.74
C ALA A 282 -8.98 -8.82 -13.46
N VAL A 283 -9.27 -9.73 -12.54
CA VAL A 283 -8.42 -10.89 -12.22
C VAL A 283 -8.24 -11.79 -13.44
N ASP A 284 -9.32 -12.10 -14.17
CA ASP A 284 -9.24 -12.89 -15.39
C ASP A 284 -8.35 -12.23 -16.46
N GLN A 285 -8.46 -10.91 -16.61
CA GLN A 285 -7.58 -10.15 -17.51
C GLN A 285 -6.13 -10.18 -17.08
N MET A 286 -5.85 -10.08 -15.77
CA MET A 286 -4.49 -10.11 -15.23
C MET A 286 -3.83 -11.50 -15.37
N LEU A 287 -4.61 -12.58 -15.26
CA LEU A 287 -4.13 -13.94 -15.46
C LEU A 287 -3.89 -14.29 -16.94
N ALA A 288 -4.45 -13.51 -17.88
CA ALA A 288 -4.29 -13.76 -19.30
C ALA A 288 -2.82 -13.69 -19.72
N GLY A 289 -2.32 -14.79 -20.32
CA GLY A 289 -0.94 -14.90 -20.77
C GLY A 289 0.07 -15.31 -19.69
N ILE A 290 -0.38 -15.57 -18.46
CA ILE A 290 0.46 -16.11 -17.38
C ILE A 290 0.38 -17.65 -17.39
N PRO A 291 1.51 -18.39 -17.43
CA PRO A 291 1.50 -19.83 -17.21
C PRO A 291 1.05 -20.16 -15.78
N LEU A 292 -0.11 -20.81 -15.64
CA LEU A 292 -0.69 -21.12 -14.33
C LEU A 292 -0.22 -22.49 -13.79
N PRO A 293 0.02 -22.62 -12.47
CA PRO A 293 0.25 -23.91 -11.82
C PRO A 293 -0.92 -24.87 -12.08
N ARG A 294 -0.65 -26.18 -12.06
CA ARG A 294 -1.71 -27.16 -12.32
C ARG A 294 -2.81 -27.06 -11.27
N GLY A 295 -4.05 -26.86 -11.73
CA GLY A 295 -5.22 -26.76 -10.87
C GLY A 295 -5.42 -25.39 -10.24
N PHE A 296 -4.55 -24.41 -10.52
CA PHE A 296 -4.76 -23.02 -10.11
C PHE A 296 -5.77 -22.33 -11.03
N THR A 297 -6.66 -21.56 -10.42
CA THR A 297 -7.76 -20.83 -11.04
C THR A 297 -7.91 -19.46 -10.38
N ALA A 298 -8.71 -18.56 -10.98
CA ALA A 298 -9.01 -17.26 -10.38
C ALA A 298 -9.65 -17.39 -8.98
N ALA A 299 -10.39 -18.46 -8.72
CA ALA A 299 -11.03 -18.72 -7.42
C ALA A 299 -10.03 -19.05 -6.30
N ASP A 300 -8.77 -19.36 -6.63
CA ASP A 300 -7.71 -19.59 -5.64
C ASP A 300 -7.10 -18.28 -5.11
N ILE A 301 -7.50 -17.14 -5.67
CA ILE A 301 -7.02 -15.81 -5.28
C ILE A 301 -8.01 -15.24 -4.26
N PRO A 302 -7.60 -15.05 -2.99
CA PRO A 302 -8.48 -14.56 -1.93
C PRO A 302 -9.29 -13.35 -2.35
N ASP A 303 -10.60 -13.45 -2.21
CA ASP A 303 -11.52 -12.37 -2.47
C ASP A 303 -11.80 -11.61 -1.18
N GLU A 304 -11.16 -10.46 -1.06
CA GLU A 304 -11.35 -9.56 0.08
C GLU A 304 -12.60 -8.68 -0.11
N GLN A 305 -13.23 -8.66 -1.30
CA GLN A 305 -14.37 -7.80 -1.62
C GLN A 305 -14.08 -6.32 -1.38
N LEU A 306 -12.84 -5.92 -1.67
CA LEU A 306 -12.28 -4.59 -1.43
C LEU A 306 -12.02 -3.84 -2.73
N THR A 307 -12.12 -2.52 -2.68
CA THR A 307 -11.64 -1.67 -3.77
C THR A 307 -10.12 -1.61 -3.73
N LYS A 308 -9.47 -1.83 -4.87
CA LYS A 308 -8.01 -1.79 -4.96
C LYS A 308 -7.56 -1.04 -6.18
N ASP A 309 -6.45 -0.34 -6.06
CA ASP A 309 -5.73 0.12 -7.23
C ASP A 309 -5.25 -1.09 -8.05
N ARG A 310 -5.27 -0.95 -9.37
CA ARG A 310 -4.95 -2.01 -10.32
C ARG A 310 -3.53 -2.56 -10.12
N TYR A 311 -2.59 -1.72 -9.72
CA TYR A 311 -1.25 -2.18 -9.36
C TYR A 311 -1.29 -3.13 -8.16
N GLN A 312 -2.02 -2.77 -7.10
CA GLN A 312 -2.11 -3.57 -5.88
C GLN A 312 -2.85 -4.90 -6.13
N LEU A 313 -3.94 -4.87 -6.89
CA LEU A 313 -4.61 -6.10 -7.33
C LEU A 313 -3.68 -6.95 -8.21
N GLY A 314 -2.92 -6.34 -9.11
CA GLY A 314 -1.90 -7.01 -9.93
C GLY A 314 -0.83 -7.70 -9.09
N ALA A 315 -0.33 -7.04 -8.05
CA ALA A 315 0.60 -7.62 -7.08
C ALA A 315 -0.03 -8.79 -6.31
N HIS A 316 -1.30 -8.68 -5.91
CA HIS A 316 -2.01 -9.77 -5.25
C HIS A 316 -2.17 -11.00 -6.16
N VAL A 317 -2.62 -10.80 -7.41
CA VAL A 317 -2.82 -11.85 -8.41
C VAL A 317 -1.50 -12.54 -8.77
N THR A 318 -0.48 -11.76 -9.14
CA THR A 318 0.80 -12.33 -9.56
C THR A 318 1.59 -12.92 -8.39
N GLY A 319 1.47 -12.36 -7.19
CA GLY A 319 1.97 -12.95 -5.95
C GLY A 319 1.35 -14.31 -5.65
N ALA A 320 0.03 -14.46 -5.79
CA ALA A 320 -0.66 -15.74 -5.60
C ALA A 320 -0.16 -16.81 -6.57
N VAL A 321 -0.02 -16.46 -7.86
CA VAL A 321 0.55 -17.34 -8.89
C VAL A 321 1.99 -17.73 -8.54
N ALA A 322 2.82 -16.75 -8.18
CA ALA A 322 4.23 -16.97 -7.83
C ALA A 322 4.38 -17.88 -6.60
N CYS A 323 3.62 -17.63 -5.52
CA CYS A 323 3.61 -18.45 -4.32
C CYS A 323 3.28 -19.91 -4.64
N ARG A 324 2.27 -20.17 -5.48
CA ARG A 324 1.88 -21.53 -5.88
C ARG A 324 2.97 -22.22 -6.70
N TRP A 325 3.62 -21.51 -7.63
CA TRP A 325 4.76 -22.06 -8.37
C TRP A 325 5.97 -22.37 -7.47
N LEU A 326 6.28 -21.49 -6.52
CA LEU A 326 7.36 -21.68 -5.54
C LEU A 326 7.09 -22.88 -4.64
N LYS A 327 5.85 -23.06 -4.19
CA LYS A 327 5.43 -24.24 -3.44
C LYS A 327 5.63 -25.52 -4.25
N GLN A 328 5.11 -25.57 -5.48
CA GLN A 328 5.26 -26.73 -6.36
C GLN A 328 6.74 -27.05 -6.64
N TRP A 329 7.56 -26.03 -6.87
CA TRP A 329 8.99 -26.18 -7.05
C TRP A 329 9.67 -26.75 -5.80
N ASN A 330 9.36 -26.23 -4.61
CA ASN A 330 9.93 -26.72 -3.36
C ASN A 330 9.54 -28.18 -3.09
N ASP A 331 8.25 -28.50 -3.20
CA ASP A 331 7.74 -29.85 -2.95
C ASP A 331 8.37 -30.86 -3.93
N ALA A 332 8.48 -30.48 -5.21
CA ALA A 332 9.15 -31.29 -6.22
C ALA A 332 10.65 -31.50 -5.93
N ARG A 333 11.36 -30.47 -5.42
CA ARG A 333 12.75 -30.63 -4.98
C ARG A 333 12.88 -31.61 -3.82
N GLN A 334 12.01 -31.54 -2.82
CA GLN A 334 12.02 -32.44 -1.67
C GLN A 334 11.71 -33.88 -2.08
N ALA A 335 10.79 -34.07 -3.02
CA ALA A 335 10.42 -35.39 -3.55
C ALA A 335 11.39 -35.95 -4.61
N GLY A 336 12.35 -35.16 -5.09
CA GLY A 336 13.22 -35.55 -6.20
C GLY A 336 12.52 -35.58 -7.57
N ASP A 337 11.36 -34.94 -7.72
CA ASP A 337 10.64 -34.83 -9.00
C ASP A 337 11.25 -33.72 -9.87
N VAL A 338 12.27 -34.10 -10.64
CA VAL A 338 13.02 -33.21 -11.53
C VAL A 338 12.11 -32.55 -12.56
N ARG A 339 11.15 -33.29 -13.13
CA ARG A 339 10.28 -32.77 -14.20
C ARG A 339 9.37 -31.67 -13.67
N THR A 340 8.73 -31.89 -12.53
CA THR A 340 7.82 -30.91 -11.93
C THR A 340 8.58 -29.67 -11.44
N ARG A 341 9.78 -29.86 -10.88
CA ARG A 341 10.69 -28.77 -10.51
C ARG A 341 11.05 -27.91 -11.73
N ASP A 342 11.51 -28.54 -12.81
CA ASP A 342 11.98 -27.82 -14.00
C ASP A 342 10.83 -27.12 -14.74
N ALA A 343 9.63 -27.70 -14.73
CA ALA A 343 8.42 -27.05 -15.24
C ALA A 343 8.09 -25.76 -14.47
N ALA A 344 8.17 -25.78 -13.13
CA ALA A 344 7.94 -24.59 -12.31
C ALA A 344 9.00 -23.49 -12.57
N ILE A 345 10.28 -23.87 -12.70
CA ILE A 345 11.35 -22.94 -13.08
C ILE A 345 11.08 -22.33 -14.45
N ALA A 346 10.68 -23.13 -15.43
CA ALA A 346 10.42 -22.66 -16.79
C ALA A 346 9.23 -21.69 -16.84
N ALA A 347 8.16 -21.98 -16.11
CA ALA A 347 6.99 -21.10 -16.00
C ALA A 347 7.37 -19.75 -15.37
N MET A 348 7.99 -19.75 -14.19
CA MET A 348 8.39 -18.53 -13.48
C MET A 348 9.43 -17.71 -14.25
N ALA A 349 10.32 -18.36 -15.03
CA ALA A 349 11.29 -17.65 -15.87
C ALA A 349 10.64 -16.74 -16.94
N THR A 350 9.34 -16.89 -17.21
CA THR A 350 8.58 -16.01 -18.10
C THR A 350 7.99 -14.78 -17.39
N ALA A 351 8.20 -14.60 -16.08
CA ALA A 351 7.59 -13.52 -15.29
C ALA A 351 7.78 -12.12 -15.88
N LYS A 352 8.98 -11.82 -16.38
CA LYS A 352 9.28 -10.55 -17.06
C LYS A 352 8.40 -10.25 -18.29
N ASP A 353 7.80 -11.28 -18.86
CA ASP A 353 6.96 -11.22 -20.05
C ASP A 353 5.47 -11.29 -19.70
N TRP A 354 5.10 -11.47 -18.42
CA TRP A 354 3.70 -11.48 -17.99
C TRP A 354 3.05 -10.12 -18.25
N PRO A 355 1.91 -10.06 -18.97
CA PRO A 355 1.33 -8.78 -19.40
C PRO A 355 1.09 -7.79 -18.25
N ILE A 356 0.52 -8.26 -17.14
CA ILE A 356 0.25 -7.40 -15.96
C ILE A 356 1.54 -6.92 -15.28
N LEU A 357 2.59 -7.74 -15.19
CA LEU A 357 3.86 -7.29 -14.61
C LEU A 357 4.52 -6.21 -15.47
N ARG A 358 4.43 -6.33 -16.80
CA ARG A 358 4.92 -5.29 -17.74
C ARG A 358 4.12 -3.99 -17.65
N GLU A 359 2.83 -4.09 -17.35
CA GLU A 359 1.99 -2.94 -17.05
C GLU A 359 2.48 -2.24 -15.78
N MET A 360 2.62 -3.01 -14.70
CA MET A 360 3.04 -2.54 -13.37
C MET A 360 4.46 -1.95 -13.31
N THR A 361 5.38 -2.36 -14.21
CA THR A 361 6.76 -1.80 -14.27
C THR A 361 6.79 -0.28 -14.54
N LYS A 362 5.66 0.33 -14.94
CA LYS A 362 5.56 1.77 -15.12
C LYS A 362 5.35 2.54 -13.81
N GLU A 363 4.95 1.85 -12.76
CA GLU A 363 4.41 2.45 -11.53
C GLU A 363 5.19 2.03 -10.28
N GLY A 364 5.85 0.86 -10.29
CA GLY A 364 6.69 0.44 -9.18
C GLY A 364 7.48 -0.85 -9.40
N ASP A 365 8.23 -1.22 -8.37
CA ASP A 365 9.29 -2.24 -8.42
C ASP A 365 8.83 -3.67 -8.09
N TYR A 366 7.56 -3.88 -7.72
CA TYR A 366 7.06 -5.23 -7.40
C TYR A 366 7.33 -6.27 -8.52
N PRO A 367 7.19 -5.93 -9.82
CA PRO A 367 7.55 -6.83 -10.91
C PRO A 367 9.01 -7.31 -10.87
N GLU A 368 9.95 -6.44 -10.46
CA GLU A 368 11.36 -6.80 -10.38
C GLU A 368 11.58 -7.88 -9.31
N ALA A 369 10.96 -7.74 -8.14
CA ALA A 369 11.03 -8.75 -7.09
C ALA A 369 10.57 -10.13 -7.57
N ILE A 370 9.47 -10.22 -8.31
CA ILE A 370 8.98 -11.50 -8.88
C ILE A 370 10.01 -12.09 -9.86
N VAL A 371 10.62 -11.26 -10.72
CA VAL A 371 11.63 -11.69 -11.68
C VAL A 371 12.89 -12.19 -10.97
N GLU A 372 13.34 -11.51 -9.92
CA GLU A 372 14.48 -11.92 -9.11
C GLU A 372 14.23 -13.25 -8.39
N TYR A 373 13.04 -13.43 -7.81
CA TYR A 373 12.65 -14.69 -7.19
C TYR A 373 12.61 -15.84 -8.20
N ALA A 374 12.06 -15.60 -9.39
CA ALA A 374 12.05 -16.57 -10.48
C ALA A 374 13.47 -17.00 -10.89
N ALA A 375 14.41 -16.05 -11.00
CA ALA A 375 15.80 -16.34 -11.31
C ALA A 375 16.47 -17.20 -10.21
N ALA A 376 16.19 -16.88 -8.94
CA ALA A 376 16.72 -17.57 -7.78
C ALA A 376 16.21 -19.02 -7.61
N MET A 377 15.12 -19.42 -8.26
CA MET A 377 14.62 -20.81 -8.22
C MET A 377 15.62 -21.85 -8.76
N ARG A 378 16.55 -21.46 -9.64
CA ARG A 378 17.55 -22.40 -10.17
C ARG A 378 18.60 -22.79 -9.14
N SER A 379 19.11 -21.83 -8.37
CA SER A 379 20.07 -22.08 -7.29
C SER A 379 19.35 -22.52 -6.01
N GLY A 380 18.09 -22.12 -5.83
CA GLY A 380 17.35 -22.22 -4.59
C GLY A 380 17.86 -21.28 -3.50
N THR A 381 18.60 -20.24 -3.90
CA THR A 381 19.18 -19.24 -2.98
C THR A 381 18.93 -17.82 -3.49
N TYR A 382 18.61 -16.92 -2.57
CA TYR A 382 18.38 -15.49 -2.80
C TYR A 382 19.22 -14.69 -1.81
N HIS A 383 20.08 -13.79 -2.30
CA HIS A 383 21.07 -13.05 -1.49
C HIS A 383 21.89 -13.92 -0.52
N GLY A 384 22.24 -15.13 -0.93
CA GLY A 384 23.02 -16.08 -0.13
C GLY A 384 22.23 -16.86 0.93
N ARG A 385 20.91 -16.64 1.04
CA ARG A 385 20.00 -17.37 1.94
C ARG A 385 19.10 -18.35 1.17
N PRO A 386 18.49 -19.35 1.82
CA PRO A 386 17.50 -20.22 1.18
C PRO A 386 16.30 -19.42 0.66
N LEU A 387 15.85 -19.70 -0.57
CA LEU A 387 14.80 -18.93 -1.25
C LEU A 387 13.44 -18.90 -0.50
N ILE A 388 12.98 -20.03 0.02
CA ILE A 388 11.59 -20.22 0.48
C ILE A 388 11.24 -19.38 1.73
N GLY A 389 12.20 -19.03 2.58
CA GLY A 389 11.95 -18.18 3.75
C GLY A 389 11.66 -16.73 3.36
N ASP A 390 12.67 -16.06 2.78
CA ASP A 390 12.60 -14.64 2.41
C ASP A 390 11.44 -14.35 1.44
N VAL A 391 11.21 -15.25 0.47
CA VAL A 391 10.18 -15.06 -0.54
C VAL A 391 8.78 -15.32 0.00
N GLY A 392 8.64 -16.26 0.94
CA GLY A 392 7.34 -16.54 1.56
C GLY A 392 6.80 -15.32 2.30
N GLU A 393 7.67 -14.63 3.04
CA GLU A 393 7.34 -13.38 3.73
C GLU A 393 7.18 -12.21 2.74
N GLY A 394 8.14 -12.01 1.83
CA GLY A 394 8.11 -10.90 0.88
C GLY A 394 6.90 -10.92 -0.08
N LEU A 395 6.39 -12.10 -0.42
CA LEU A 395 5.18 -12.25 -1.23
C LEU A 395 3.90 -12.41 -0.40
N GLY A 396 3.98 -12.52 0.93
CA GLY A 396 2.83 -12.84 1.78
C GLY A 396 2.12 -14.12 1.36
N CYS A 397 2.87 -15.22 1.18
CA CYS A 397 2.31 -16.48 0.70
C CYS A 397 1.34 -17.11 1.70
N ALA A 398 1.54 -16.90 3.00
CA ALA A 398 0.69 -17.45 4.06
C ALA A 398 -0.73 -16.82 4.00
N GLU A 399 -0.80 -15.51 3.83
CA GLU A 399 -2.03 -14.72 3.67
C GLU A 399 -2.80 -15.16 2.41
N ARG A 400 -2.09 -15.71 1.43
CA ARG A 400 -2.64 -16.27 0.18
C ARG A 400 -2.97 -17.76 0.27
N GLY A 401 -2.95 -18.34 1.47
CA GLY A 401 -3.25 -19.76 1.70
C GLY A 401 -2.21 -20.71 1.09
N VAL A 402 -0.97 -20.23 0.90
CA VAL A 402 0.16 -21.02 0.43
C VAL A 402 1.18 -21.16 1.55
N GLU A 403 1.10 -22.27 2.26
CA GLU A 403 2.11 -22.58 3.28
C GLU A 403 3.43 -23.01 2.61
N LEU A 404 4.42 -22.16 2.80
CA LEU A 404 5.81 -22.42 2.45
C LEU A 404 6.58 -22.75 3.73
N PRO A 405 7.50 -23.74 3.70
CA PRO A 405 8.33 -24.04 4.85
C PRO A 405 9.00 -22.77 5.39
N GLN A 406 8.69 -22.40 6.63
CA GLN A 406 9.41 -21.33 7.33
C GLN A 406 10.89 -21.71 7.27
N GLY A 407 11.71 -20.85 6.67
CA GLY A 407 13.15 -21.04 6.67
C GLY A 407 13.57 -21.09 8.12
N SER A 408 13.87 -22.28 8.66
CA SER A 408 14.32 -22.41 10.03
C SER A 408 15.52 -21.49 10.16
N SER A 409 15.34 -20.36 10.84
CA SER A 409 16.42 -19.48 11.25
C SER A 409 17.23 -20.29 12.24
N GLY A 410 18.07 -21.18 11.70
CA GLY A 410 19.02 -21.95 12.47
C GLY A 410 19.89 -20.91 13.16
N SER A 411 19.59 -20.66 14.42
CA SER A 411 20.50 -20.01 15.35
C SER A 411 21.76 -20.87 15.34
N ALA A 412 22.76 -20.45 14.55
CA ALA A 412 24.08 -21.04 14.59
C ALA A 412 24.62 -20.82 16.01
N GLY A 413 24.66 -21.91 16.79
CA GLY A 413 25.30 -21.96 18.11
C GLY A 413 26.80 -22.11 18.01
#